data_AF-A0A414XSA9-F1
#
_entry.id   AF-A0A414XSA9-F1
#
_cell.length_a   1.000
_cell.length_b   1.000
_cell.length_c   1.000
_cell.angle_alpha   90.00
_cell.angle_beta   90.00
_cell.angle_gamma   90.00
#
_symmetry.space_group_name_H-M   'P 1'
#
loop_
_entity.id
_entity.type
_entity.pdbx_description
1 polymer ?
#
loop_
_entity_poly.entity_id
_entity_poly.type
_entity_poly.pdbx_seq_one_letter_code
_entity_poly.pdbx_strand_id
1 'polypeptide(L)'
;MEMRKVVLDENIIPPMTHPWGKAWKQPDRNNLVLDDKYAMMYRRDFEMLPDYTGSEPTGKYNGKMWKAQYVSRDERKWYLCWCHDENTVSQEIYISYREILIID
;
A
#
# COMPACT_ATOMS: atom_id res chain seq x y z
N MET A 1 -9.33 -10.16 -27.09
CA MET A 1 -8.55 -9.74 -25.91
C MET A 1 -9.37 -8.67 -25.24
N GLU A 2 -10.04 -9.00 -24.15
CA GLU A 2 -10.90 -8.06 -23.43
C GLU A 2 -9.97 -7.12 -22.66
N MET A 3 -9.93 -5.84 -23.07
CA MET A 3 -9.21 -4.82 -22.31
C MET A 3 -9.99 -4.62 -21.01
N ARG A 4 -9.54 -5.25 -19.92
CA ARG A 4 -10.01 -4.91 -18.58
C ARG A 4 -9.79 -3.42 -18.39
N LYS A 5 -10.88 -2.69 -18.16
CA LYS A 5 -10.84 -1.31 -17.70
C LYS A 5 -10.06 -1.32 -16.39
N VAL A 6 -8.84 -0.79 -16.38
CA VAL A 6 -8.03 -0.72 -15.17
C VAL A 6 -8.71 0.30 -14.26
N VAL A 7 -9.47 -0.20 -13.28
CA VAL A 7 -9.94 0.62 -12.17
C VAL A 7 -8.75 0.68 -11.23
N LEU A 8 -7.91 1.70 -11.40
CA LEU A 8 -6.65 1.86 -10.65
C LEU A 8 -6.85 2.07 -9.14
N ASP A 9 -8.09 2.13 -8.66
CA ASP A 9 -8.40 2.58 -7.31
C ASP A 9 -9.54 1.77 -6.66
N GLU A 10 -9.42 0.44 -6.66
CA GLU A 10 -10.47 -0.43 -6.09
C GLU A 10 -10.55 -0.38 -4.55
N ASN A 11 -9.80 0.50 -3.87
CA ASN A 11 -9.64 0.48 -2.39
C ASN A 11 -9.30 -0.93 -1.87
N ILE A 12 -8.59 -1.71 -2.67
CA ILE A 12 -8.20 -3.09 -2.36
C ILE A 12 -6.69 -3.20 -2.52
N ILE A 13 -6.05 -3.75 -1.50
CA ILE A 13 -4.66 -4.17 -1.57
C ILE A 13 -4.65 -5.59 -2.16
N PRO A 14 -3.99 -5.84 -3.31
CA PRO A 14 -3.95 -7.18 -3.88
C PRO A 14 -3.16 -8.15 -2.98
N PRO A 15 -3.37 -9.46 -3.11
CA PRO A 15 -2.57 -10.44 -2.38
C PRO A 15 -1.10 -10.38 -2.81
N MET A 16 -0.19 -10.46 -1.83
CA MET A 16 1.25 -10.53 -2.08
C MET A 16 1.68 -11.97 -2.41
N THR A 17 1.76 -12.28 -3.71
CA THR A 17 2.11 -13.62 -4.22
C THR A 17 3.54 -13.74 -4.72
N HIS A 18 4.26 -12.63 -4.87
CA HIS A 18 5.62 -12.62 -5.38
C HIS A 18 6.59 -13.39 -4.45
N PRO A 19 7.54 -14.19 -4.97
CA PRO A 19 8.43 -15.02 -4.14
C PRO A 19 9.23 -14.24 -3.09
N TRP A 20 9.65 -13.02 -3.42
CA TRP A 20 10.37 -12.13 -2.50
C TRP A 20 9.49 -11.52 -1.40
N GLY A 21 8.16 -11.61 -1.54
CA GLY A 21 7.21 -11.17 -0.52
C GLY A 21 7.38 -11.89 0.82
N LYS A 22 7.91 -13.12 0.82
CA LYS A 22 8.17 -13.90 2.04
C LYS A 22 9.13 -13.20 3.02
N ALA A 23 10.04 -12.38 2.53
CA ALA A 23 10.99 -11.63 3.34
C ALA A 23 10.44 -10.27 3.79
N TRP A 24 9.32 -9.81 3.22
CA TRP A 24 8.71 -8.53 3.52
C TRP A 24 7.65 -8.68 4.61
N LYS A 25 7.96 -8.17 5.81
CA LYS A 25 7.04 -8.20 6.95
C LYS A 25 6.10 -7.00 6.89
N GLN A 26 4.80 -7.28 6.93
CA GLN A 26 3.72 -6.31 6.85
C GLN A 26 2.45 -6.89 7.50
N PRO A 27 1.45 -6.08 7.89
CA PRO A 27 0.16 -6.58 8.36
C PRO A 27 -0.56 -7.49 7.35
N ASP A 28 -1.54 -8.26 7.83
CA ASP A 28 -2.51 -8.87 6.94
C ASP A 28 -3.37 -7.75 6.33
N ARG A 29 -3.49 -7.73 5.00
CA ARG A 29 -4.31 -6.77 4.27
C ARG A 29 -5.77 -6.75 4.75
N ASN A 30 -6.28 -7.89 5.24
CA ASN A 30 -7.66 -8.01 5.71
C ASN A 30 -7.89 -7.30 7.06
N ASN A 31 -6.81 -6.92 7.77
CA ASN A 31 -6.91 -6.10 8.97
C ASN A 31 -7.09 -4.60 8.65
N LEU A 32 -6.96 -4.22 7.38
CA LEU A 32 -6.99 -2.83 6.93
C LEU A 32 -8.32 -2.57 6.21
N VAL A 33 -8.98 -1.46 6.56
CA VAL A 33 -10.20 -1.00 5.88
C VAL A 33 -9.84 0.24 5.08
N LEU A 34 -10.04 0.20 3.76
CA LEU A 34 -9.72 1.30 2.86
C LEU A 34 -11.01 1.92 2.31
N ASP A 35 -11.02 3.25 2.24
CA ASP A 35 -11.94 4.02 1.41
C ASP A 35 -11.14 4.93 0.46
N ASP A 36 -11.80 5.81 -0.27
CA ASP A 36 -11.17 6.70 -1.26
C ASP A 36 -10.10 7.66 -0.69
N LYS A 37 -10.03 7.82 0.63
CA LYS A 37 -9.16 8.80 1.29
C LYS A 37 -8.32 8.21 2.43
N TYR A 38 -8.88 7.26 3.17
CA TYR A 38 -8.34 6.76 4.41
C TYR A 38 -8.06 5.26 4.36
N ALA A 39 -7.04 4.86 5.12
CA ALA A 39 -6.78 3.49 5.50
C ALA A 39 -6.87 3.41 7.02
N MET A 40 -7.92 2.74 7.51
CA MET A 40 -8.12 2.49 8.92
C MET A 40 -7.42 1.20 9.34
N MET A 41 -6.67 1.24 10.44
CA MET A 41 -5.95 0.08 10.95
C MET A 41 -5.70 0.18 12.46
N TYR A 42 -5.52 -0.95 13.13
CA TYR A 42 -5.10 -0.95 14.52
C TYR A 42 -3.64 -0.49 14.67
N ARG A 43 -3.31 0.06 15.84
CA ARG A 43 -1.94 0.46 16.18
C ARG A 43 -0.89 -0.64 15.93
N ARG A 44 -1.22 -1.90 16.26
CA ARG A 44 -0.34 -3.05 16.00
C ARG A 44 0.00 -3.22 14.52
N ASP A 45 -0.96 -2.98 13.64
CA ASP A 45 -0.80 -3.15 12.19
C ASP A 45 0.02 -1.99 11.61
N PHE A 46 -0.21 -0.77 12.11
CA PHE A 46 0.61 0.40 11.82
C PHE A 46 2.09 0.22 12.23
N GLU A 47 2.34 -0.37 13.39
CA GLU A 47 3.71 -0.63 13.89
C GLU A 47 4.45 -1.68 13.07
N MET A 48 3.74 -2.61 12.45
CA MET A 48 4.32 -3.60 11.54
C MET A 48 4.69 -3.03 10.17
N LEU A 49 4.09 -1.93 9.73
CA LEU A 49 4.41 -1.32 8.44
C LEU A 49 5.84 -0.76 8.45
N PRO A 50 6.70 -1.14 7.49
CA PRO A 50 8.01 -0.52 7.31
C PRO A 50 7.87 0.97 7.00
N ASP A 51 8.72 1.82 7.60
CA ASP A 51 8.74 3.26 7.34
C ASP A 51 9.69 3.58 6.19
N TYR A 52 9.14 4.18 5.14
CA TYR A 52 9.86 4.67 3.96
C TYR A 52 9.60 6.16 3.72
N THR A 53 9.47 6.95 4.79
CA THR A 53 9.40 8.42 4.71
C THR A 53 10.54 8.97 3.85
N GLY A 54 10.20 9.72 2.79
CA GLY A 54 11.16 10.31 1.86
C GLY A 54 11.80 9.34 0.85
N SER A 55 11.32 8.10 0.74
CA SER A 55 11.83 7.11 -0.21
C SER A 55 10.76 6.09 -0.63
N GLU A 56 11.15 5.09 -1.41
CA GLU A 56 10.29 3.96 -1.78
C GLU A 56 11.07 2.65 -1.62
N PRO A 57 10.39 1.54 -1.27
CA PRO A 57 11.05 0.25 -1.21
C PRO A 57 11.45 -0.25 -2.60
N THR A 58 12.62 -0.88 -2.69
CA THR A 58 13.04 -1.62 -3.88
C THR A 58 12.24 -2.91 -4.02
N GLY A 59 12.20 -3.50 -5.21
CA GLY A 59 11.45 -4.74 -5.47
C GLY A 59 9.95 -4.53 -5.23
N LYS A 60 9.32 -3.79 -6.15
CA LYS A 60 7.88 -3.53 -6.16
C LYS A 60 7.17 -4.71 -6.79
N TYR A 61 6.16 -5.24 -6.10
CA TYR A 61 5.29 -6.32 -6.56
C TYR A 61 3.93 -6.18 -5.87
N ASN A 62 2.89 -6.76 -6.47
CA ASN A 62 1.53 -6.63 -5.95
C ASN A 62 1.42 -6.94 -4.45
N GLY A 63 0.69 -6.09 -3.73
CA GLY A 63 0.34 -6.28 -2.32
C GLY A 63 1.43 -5.86 -1.33
N LYS A 64 2.62 -5.48 -1.81
CA LYS A 64 3.66 -4.90 -0.96
C LYS A 64 3.18 -3.56 -0.42
N MET A 65 3.24 -3.37 0.89
CA MET A 65 2.81 -2.14 1.56
C MET A 65 3.81 -1.65 2.61
N TRP A 66 3.79 -0.34 2.82
CA TRP A 66 4.65 0.40 3.76
C TRP A 66 3.92 1.65 4.24
N LYS A 67 4.49 2.31 5.26
CA LYS A 67 4.06 3.64 5.69
C LYS A 67 5.07 4.70 5.29
N ALA A 68 4.58 5.90 5.04
CA ALA A 68 5.42 7.07 4.82
C ALA A 68 4.75 8.31 5.42
N GLN A 69 5.54 9.26 5.92
CA GLN A 69 5.04 10.59 6.25
C GLN A 69 5.13 11.52 5.03
N TYR A 70 4.04 12.24 4.78
CA TYR A 70 4.02 13.35 3.83
C TYR A 70 3.54 14.62 4.53
N VAL A 71 4.01 15.78 4.06
CA VAL A 71 3.54 17.08 4.51
C VAL A 71 2.26 17.42 3.75
N SER A 72 1.18 17.66 4.48
CA SER A 72 -0.12 18.07 3.94
C SER A 72 -0.65 19.23 4.75
N ARG A 73 -0.86 20.40 4.11
CA ARG A 73 -1.38 21.62 4.75
C ARG A 73 -0.67 21.94 6.08
N ASP A 74 0.66 21.94 6.03
CA ASP A 74 1.57 22.25 7.16
C ASP A 74 1.63 21.21 8.29
N GLU A 75 0.92 20.08 8.17
CA GLU A 75 0.98 18.96 9.11
C GLU A 75 1.63 17.73 8.49
N ARG A 76 2.40 16.98 9.28
CA ARG A 76 2.92 15.67 8.87
C ARG A 76 1.87 14.62 9.14
N LYS A 77 1.46 13.92 8.08
CA LYS A 77 0.48 12.84 8.15
C LYS A 77 1.09 11.53 7.71
N TRP A 78 0.64 10.45 8.32
CA TRP A 78 1.00 9.11 7.91
C TRP A 78 0.12 8.64 6.76
N TYR A 79 0.73 7.99 5.80
CA TYR A 79 0.06 7.37 4.67
C TYR A 79 0.44 5.90 4.59
N LEU A 80 -0.55 5.06 4.31
CA LEU A 80 -0.35 3.70 3.85
C LEU A 80 -0.10 3.80 2.35
N CYS A 81 0.97 3.18 1.89
CA CYS A 81 1.30 3.05 0.47
C CYS A 81 1.31 1.56 0.11
N TRP A 82 0.80 1.21 -1.08
CA TRP A 82 0.84 -0.18 -1.56
C TRP A 82 1.00 -0.30 -3.07
N CYS A 83 1.65 -1.38 -3.50
CA CYS A 83 1.80 -1.74 -4.89
C CYS A 83 0.59 -2.54 -5.41
N HIS A 84 0.12 -2.21 -6.61
CA HIS A 84 -0.95 -2.92 -7.30
C HIS A 84 -0.82 -2.85 -8.83
N ASP A 85 -1.69 -3.60 -9.53
CA ASP A 85 -1.78 -3.68 -10.99
C ASP A 85 -0.44 -3.96 -11.69
N GLU A 86 0.37 -4.84 -11.12
CA GLU A 86 1.60 -5.32 -11.76
C GLU A 86 1.32 -5.92 -13.14
N ASN A 87 1.95 -5.36 -14.17
CA ASN A 87 1.90 -5.82 -15.54
C ASN A 87 3.27 -6.36 -15.95
N THR A 88 3.38 -7.67 -16.10
CA THR A 88 4.63 -8.34 -16.45
C THR A 88 5.07 -8.11 -17.89
N VAL A 89 4.15 -7.70 -18.79
CA VAL A 89 4.45 -7.43 -20.20
C VAL A 89 5.04 -6.02 -20.35
N SER A 90 4.42 -5.01 -19.73
CA SER A 90 4.92 -3.63 -19.76
C SER A 90 5.97 -3.33 -18.69
N GLN A 91 6.15 -4.23 -17.72
CA GLN A 91 6.99 -4.04 -16.52
C GLN A 91 6.54 -2.86 -15.65
N GLU A 92 5.26 -2.51 -15.73
CA GLU A 92 4.68 -1.43 -14.94
C GLU A 92 4.10 -1.96 -13.64
N ILE A 93 4.13 -1.13 -12.62
CA ILE A 93 3.44 -1.36 -11.35
C ILE A 93 3.07 -0.01 -10.75
N TYR A 94 1.88 0.06 -10.17
CA TYR A 94 1.34 1.29 -9.62
C TYR A 94 1.48 1.31 -8.10
N ILE A 95 1.54 2.51 -7.55
CA ILE A 95 1.54 2.75 -6.11
C ILE A 95 0.37 3.67 -5.80
N SER A 96 -0.49 3.19 -4.91
CA SER A 96 -1.58 3.98 -4.35
C SER A 96 -1.28 4.29 -2.88
N TYR A 97 -1.89 5.36 -2.37
CA TYR A 97 -1.74 5.79 -1.00
C TYR A 97 -3.03 6.30 -0.39
N ARG A 98 -3.15 6.15 0.94
CA ARG A 98 -4.27 6.63 1.77
C ARG A 98 -3.78 7.16 3.10
N GLU A 99 -4.42 8.20 3.60
CA GLU A 99 -4.10 8.76 4.92
C GLU A 99 -4.45 7.72 6.01
N ILE A 100 -3.54 7.45 6.94
CA ILE A 100 -3.76 6.43 7.98
C ILE A 100 -4.61 7.01 9.10
N LEU A 101 -5.68 6.29 9.45
CA LEU A 101 -6.42 6.47 10.69
C LEU A 101 -6.12 5.29 11.63
N ILE A 102 -5.51 5.59 12.77
CA ILE A 102 -5.18 4.57 13.79
C ILE A 102 -6.36 4.44 14.74
N ILE A 103 -6.83 3.21 14.92
CA ILE A 103 -7.79 2.83 15.96
C ILE A 103 -7.07 2.07 17.08
N ASP A 104 -7.45 2.37 18.33
CA ASP A 104 -6.94 1.71 19.53
C ASP A 104 -7.88 0.58 19.98
#